data_AF-A0A327JM50-F1
#
_entry.id   AF-A0A327JM50-F1
#
_cell.length_a   1.000
_cell.length_b   1.000
_cell.length_c   1.000
_cell.angle_alpha   90.00
_cell.angle_beta   90.00
_cell.angle_gamma   90.00
#
_symmetry.space_group_name_H-M   'P 1'
#
loop_
_entity.id
_entity.type
_entity.pdbx_description
1 polymer ?
#
loop_
_entity_poly.entity_id
_entity_poly.type
_entity_poly.pdbx_seq_one_letter_code
_entity_poly.pdbx_strand_id
1 'polypeptide(L)'
;MEYFRQRFIDDLNSSGSVEVAGFTWESAEVFKTMAEHDYEATFTVYVQDQIQQAKDRVAEFLGENGCLDRFRTLTARKQNGQIFPFIGAGMSIASGYRPWGAFLLSLLPDAPQIRADVEAMLTRGKYEEAAQLVHDTLGPGVLAEEINNQLGRHRPNAAGPVCLLPSLFQNEVLTTNFDYVLTHIYHGAAIPFSNEFCGQRLREARQRLGNDPHCLLRLHGEADAQDGRVLTQAEYDAAYNGGVTLTGILGALIGTRSLLFMGSSLQSDRTYSALCDIRAQNADAPVRHYAFLPCPVENDRAARRAFLAEAEIHPIYYPADDHDQYIEDLLITLMEGGLDD
;
A
#
# COMPACT_ATOMS: atom_id res chain seq x y z
N MET A 1 17.02 8.05 -2.57
CA MET A 1 18.04 8.26 -3.63
C MET A 1 18.08 7.12 -4.62
N GLU A 2 18.18 5.85 -4.19
CA GLU A 2 18.22 4.70 -5.12
C GLU A 2 17.02 4.63 -6.07
N TYR A 3 15.82 4.93 -5.55
CA TYR A 3 14.61 5.01 -6.36
C TYR A 3 14.74 5.95 -7.58
N PHE A 4 15.23 7.17 -7.37
CA PHE A 4 15.44 8.12 -8.47
C PHE A 4 16.65 7.74 -9.35
N ARG A 5 17.64 7.05 -8.78
CA ARG A 5 18.84 6.62 -9.51
C ARG A 5 18.47 5.67 -10.64
N GLN A 6 17.61 4.68 -10.37
CA GLN A 6 17.16 3.76 -11.42
C GLN A 6 16.41 4.51 -12.53
N ARG A 7 15.50 5.42 -12.18
CA ARG A 7 14.76 6.23 -13.15
C ARG A 7 15.66 7.14 -14.00
N PHE A 8 16.70 7.70 -13.38
CA PHE A 8 17.70 8.49 -14.09
C PHE A 8 18.50 7.64 -15.08
N ILE A 9 18.87 6.41 -14.70
CA ILE A 9 19.53 5.46 -15.61
C ILE A 9 18.60 5.12 -16.79
N ASP A 10 17.33 4.83 -16.51
CA ASP A 10 16.33 4.51 -17.53
C ASP A 10 16.10 5.70 -18.48
N ASP A 11 16.03 6.93 -17.96
CA ASP A 11 15.90 8.18 -18.73
C ASP A 11 17.11 8.40 -19.65
N LEU A 12 18.33 8.27 -19.14
CA LEU A 12 19.56 8.35 -19.94
C LEU A 12 19.60 7.29 -21.05
N ASN A 13 19.23 6.05 -20.71
CA ASN A 13 19.25 4.92 -21.65
C ASN A 13 18.14 5.02 -22.70
N SER A 14 17.05 5.75 -22.44
CA SER A 14 15.98 6.01 -23.41
C SER A 14 16.45 6.81 -24.63
N SER A 15 17.57 7.57 -24.49
CA SER A 15 18.20 8.32 -25.58
C SER A 15 18.91 7.42 -26.61
N GLY A 16 18.98 6.11 -26.36
CA GLY A 16 19.62 5.12 -27.21
C GLY A 16 20.97 4.63 -26.65
N SER A 17 21.55 3.63 -27.32
CA SER A 17 22.84 3.06 -26.96
C SER A 17 24.00 3.74 -27.69
N VAL A 18 25.19 3.74 -27.08
CA VAL A 18 26.42 4.24 -27.72
C VAL A 18 27.08 3.10 -28.50
N GLU A 19 27.34 3.29 -29.79
CA GLU A 19 28.01 2.30 -30.65
C GLU A 19 29.39 2.80 -31.11
N VAL A 20 30.43 1.99 -30.90
CA VAL A 20 31.79 2.28 -31.38
C VAL A 20 32.41 1.01 -31.96
N ALA A 21 32.77 1.05 -33.25
CA ALA A 21 33.42 -0.06 -33.96
C ALA A 21 32.70 -1.43 -33.82
N GLY A 22 31.37 -1.41 -33.75
CA GLY A 22 30.53 -2.62 -33.61
C GLY A 22 30.33 -3.12 -32.17
N PHE A 23 30.83 -2.39 -31.17
CA PHE A 23 30.53 -2.61 -29.76
C PHE A 23 29.45 -1.62 -29.29
N THR A 24 28.59 -2.07 -28.37
CA THR A 24 27.45 -1.29 -27.88
C THR A 24 27.47 -1.20 -26.36
N TRP A 25 27.21 -0.01 -25.84
CA TRP A 25 27.09 0.25 -24.40
C TRP A 25 25.82 1.06 -24.08
N GLU A 26 25.39 0.97 -22.83
CA GLU A 26 24.33 1.81 -22.29
C GLU A 26 24.82 3.25 -22.10
N SER A 27 23.96 4.23 -22.44
CA SER A 27 24.30 5.66 -22.34
C SER A 27 24.62 6.07 -20.91
N ALA A 28 23.90 5.54 -19.93
CA ALA A 28 24.16 5.81 -18.51
C ALA A 28 25.55 5.30 -18.08
N GLU A 29 25.96 4.11 -18.51
CA GLU A 29 27.26 3.52 -18.19
C GLU A 29 28.40 4.35 -18.81
N VAL A 30 28.26 4.71 -20.08
CA VAL A 30 29.25 5.55 -20.78
C VAL A 30 29.35 6.92 -20.11
N PHE A 31 28.23 7.58 -19.84
CA PHE A 31 28.23 8.91 -19.22
C PHE A 31 28.90 8.89 -17.84
N LYS A 32 28.51 7.92 -16.98
CA LYS A 32 29.11 7.74 -15.66
C LYS A 32 30.62 7.49 -15.74
N THR A 33 31.06 6.66 -16.69
CA THR A 33 32.48 6.29 -16.84
C THR A 33 33.33 7.44 -17.37
N MET A 34 32.79 8.23 -18.31
CA MET A 34 33.55 9.29 -18.99
C MET A 34 33.55 10.62 -18.23
N ALA A 35 32.49 10.90 -17.47
CA ALA A 35 32.30 12.17 -16.79
C ALA A 35 31.55 12.00 -15.47
N GLU A 36 32.13 11.26 -14.51
CA GLU A 36 31.49 10.94 -13.22
C GLU A 36 30.98 12.18 -12.47
N HIS A 37 31.75 13.28 -12.47
CA HIS A 37 31.33 14.52 -11.82
C HIS A 37 30.08 15.13 -12.47
N ASP A 38 30.05 15.20 -13.80
CA ASP A 38 28.90 15.73 -14.53
C ASP A 38 27.69 14.79 -14.39
N TYR A 39 27.89 13.47 -14.37
CA TYR A 39 26.85 12.49 -14.13
C TYR A 39 26.16 12.69 -12.78
N GLU A 40 26.91 12.91 -11.69
CA GLU A 40 26.33 13.18 -10.37
C GLU A 40 25.66 14.56 -10.28
N ALA A 41 26.21 15.57 -10.97
CA ALA A 41 25.60 16.89 -11.06
C ALA A 41 24.26 16.83 -11.82
N THR A 42 24.22 16.16 -12.97
CA THR A 42 23.01 15.95 -13.77
C THR A 42 21.98 15.15 -13.00
N PHE A 43 22.39 14.11 -12.25
CA PHE A 43 21.46 13.36 -11.40
C PHE A 43 20.81 14.23 -10.32
N THR A 44 21.57 15.11 -9.68
CA THR A 44 21.03 16.02 -8.67
C THR A 44 19.98 16.94 -9.26
N VAL A 45 20.25 17.51 -10.44
CA VAL A 45 19.29 18.35 -11.17
C VAL A 45 18.05 17.54 -11.57
N TYR A 46 18.23 16.33 -12.11
CA TYR A 46 17.14 15.44 -12.47
C TYR A 46 16.22 15.16 -11.27
N VAL A 47 16.78 14.85 -10.09
CA VAL A 47 15.99 14.62 -8.87
C VAL A 47 15.19 15.86 -8.48
N GLN A 48 15.80 17.06 -8.54
CA GLN A 48 15.12 18.31 -8.23
C GLN A 48 13.96 18.59 -9.20
N ASP A 49 14.18 18.36 -10.49
CA ASP A 49 13.16 18.53 -11.52
C ASP A 49 12.00 17.54 -11.33
N GLN A 50 12.29 16.27 -11.03
CA GLN A 50 11.25 15.26 -10.74
C GLN A 50 10.42 15.64 -9.51
N ILE A 51 11.06 16.12 -8.45
CA ILE A 51 10.37 16.60 -7.24
C ILE A 51 9.47 17.78 -7.58
N GLN A 52 9.98 18.78 -8.31
CA GLN A 52 9.21 19.97 -8.64
C GLN A 52 8.01 19.62 -9.52
N GLN A 53 8.21 18.78 -10.54
CA GLN A 53 7.13 18.33 -11.41
C GLN A 53 6.06 17.53 -10.65
N ALA A 54 6.46 16.67 -9.71
CA ALA A 54 5.52 15.96 -8.85
C ALA A 54 4.70 16.94 -7.98
N LYS A 55 5.36 17.95 -7.39
CA LYS A 55 4.69 19.00 -6.60
C LYS A 55 3.69 19.79 -7.44
N ASP A 56 4.08 20.19 -8.65
CA ASP A 56 3.22 20.95 -9.56
C ASP A 56 1.96 20.14 -9.94
N ARG A 57 2.13 18.88 -10.34
CA ARG A 57 1.01 17.98 -10.64
C ARG A 57 0.09 17.77 -9.42
N VAL A 58 0.66 17.53 -8.24
CA VAL A 58 -0.10 17.35 -7.00
C VAL A 58 -0.87 18.61 -6.63
N ALA A 59 -0.26 19.80 -6.77
CA ALA A 59 -0.96 21.05 -6.53
C ALA A 59 -2.16 21.24 -7.47
N GLU A 60 -1.99 20.91 -8.75
CA GLU A 60 -3.03 20.99 -9.77
C GLU A 60 -4.20 20.05 -9.45
N PHE A 61 -3.99 18.73 -9.42
CA PHE A 61 -5.11 17.80 -9.28
C PHE A 61 -5.73 17.82 -7.88
N LEU A 62 -4.98 18.16 -6.81
CA LEU A 62 -5.57 18.35 -5.50
C LEU A 62 -6.35 19.66 -5.40
N GLY A 63 -5.96 20.69 -6.15
CA GLY A 63 -6.70 21.94 -6.28
C GLY A 63 -8.06 21.68 -6.91
N GLU A 64 -8.08 21.00 -8.05
CA GLU A 64 -9.31 20.61 -8.76
C GLU A 64 -10.20 19.70 -7.91
N ASN A 65 -9.60 18.77 -7.18
CA ASN A 65 -10.33 17.85 -6.32
C ASN A 65 -10.64 18.41 -4.92
N GLY A 66 -10.32 19.67 -4.59
CA GLY A 66 -10.60 20.25 -3.28
C GLY A 66 -9.96 19.47 -2.11
N CYS A 67 -8.73 19.01 -2.30
CA CYS A 67 -7.98 18.17 -1.38
C CYS A 67 -6.68 18.81 -0.86
N LEU A 68 -6.32 20.02 -1.31
CA LEU A 68 -5.10 20.74 -0.91
C LEU A 68 -4.94 20.86 0.62
N ASP A 69 -5.90 21.49 1.30
CA ASP A 69 -5.84 21.69 2.76
C ASP A 69 -5.73 20.37 3.54
N ARG A 70 -6.40 19.32 3.02
CA ARG A 70 -6.36 17.99 3.61
C ARG A 70 -4.98 17.37 3.47
N PHE A 71 -4.34 17.54 2.31
CA PHE A 71 -2.99 17.05 2.06
C PHE A 71 -1.94 17.84 2.85
N ARG A 72 -2.09 19.16 3.00
CA ARG A 72 -1.26 19.98 3.90
C ARG A 72 -1.38 19.51 5.35
N THR A 73 -2.62 19.23 5.80
CA THR A 73 -2.86 18.67 7.14
C THR A 73 -2.18 17.30 7.31
N LEU A 74 -2.30 16.40 6.32
CA LEU A 74 -1.62 15.10 6.32
C LEU A 74 -0.11 15.29 6.43
N THR A 75 0.46 16.20 5.65
CA THR A 75 1.89 16.52 5.64
C THR A 75 2.37 16.96 7.01
N ALA A 76 1.68 17.91 7.65
CA ALA A 76 2.05 18.40 8.98
C ALA A 76 2.00 17.26 10.02
N ARG A 77 1.01 16.36 9.93
CA ARG A 77 0.93 15.20 10.83
C ARG A 77 2.04 14.19 10.56
N LYS A 78 2.43 13.98 9.30
CA LYS A 78 3.56 13.10 8.94
C LYS A 78 4.87 13.63 9.50
N GLN A 79 5.13 14.93 9.37
CA GLN A 79 6.33 15.57 9.92
C GLN A 79 6.42 15.43 11.45
N ASN A 80 5.28 15.39 12.13
CA ASN A 80 5.19 15.17 13.58
C ASN A 80 5.20 13.68 13.99
N GLY A 81 5.45 12.74 13.06
CA GLY A 81 5.46 11.31 13.36
C GLY A 81 4.09 10.73 13.72
N GLN A 82 3.01 11.40 13.34
CA GLN A 82 1.63 11.01 13.70
C GLN A 82 0.92 10.20 12.62
N ILE A 83 1.62 9.79 11.56
CA ILE A 83 1.06 8.99 10.47
C ILE A 83 1.56 7.56 10.56
N PHE A 84 0.64 6.62 10.48
CA PHE A 84 0.90 5.19 10.42
C PHE A 84 0.45 4.67 9.04
N PRO A 85 1.36 4.28 8.13
CA PRO A 85 0.99 3.78 6.82
C PRO A 85 0.22 2.46 6.89
N PHE A 86 -0.90 2.40 6.16
CA PHE A 86 -1.68 1.18 5.91
C PHE A 86 -1.61 0.84 4.43
N ILE A 87 -1.00 -0.29 4.11
CA ILE A 87 -0.70 -0.71 2.73
C ILE A 87 -1.62 -1.87 2.33
N GLY A 88 -2.42 -1.66 1.29
CA GLY A 88 -3.25 -2.68 0.66
C GLY A 88 -2.67 -3.22 -0.64
N ALA A 89 -3.36 -4.19 -1.25
CA ALA A 89 -2.86 -4.96 -2.39
C ALA A 89 -2.59 -4.11 -3.63
N GLY A 90 -3.22 -2.93 -3.74
CA GLY A 90 -2.99 -1.99 -4.83
C GLY A 90 -1.53 -1.54 -4.95
N MET A 91 -0.82 -1.43 -3.83
CA MET A 91 0.60 -1.05 -3.84
C MET A 91 1.53 -2.17 -4.35
N SER A 92 1.04 -3.41 -4.42
CA SER A 92 1.83 -4.57 -4.89
C SER A 92 1.60 -4.86 -6.38
N ILE A 93 0.68 -4.17 -7.07
CA ILE A 93 0.29 -4.48 -8.45
C ILE A 93 1.45 -4.29 -9.43
N ALA A 94 2.15 -3.16 -9.36
CA ALA A 94 3.33 -2.88 -10.20
C ALA A 94 4.46 -3.91 -9.99
N SER A 95 4.52 -4.55 -8.82
CA SER A 95 5.45 -5.66 -8.52
C SER A 95 4.96 -7.02 -9.07
N GLY A 96 3.89 -7.00 -9.87
CA GLY A 96 3.30 -8.14 -10.58
C GLY A 96 2.27 -8.93 -9.78
N TYR A 97 1.86 -8.46 -8.60
CA TYR A 97 0.80 -9.11 -7.82
C TYR A 97 -0.58 -8.68 -8.33
N ARG A 98 -1.61 -9.44 -7.94
CA ARG A 98 -2.98 -9.20 -8.35
C ARG A 98 -3.77 -8.58 -7.22
N PRO A 99 -4.75 -7.70 -7.52
CA PRO A 99 -5.80 -7.37 -6.57
C PRO A 99 -6.48 -8.63 -6.05
N TRP A 100 -6.97 -8.58 -4.81
CA TRP A 100 -7.55 -9.74 -4.13
C TRP A 100 -8.67 -10.43 -4.91
N GLY A 101 -9.62 -9.65 -5.45
CA GLY A 101 -10.70 -10.22 -6.28
C GLY A 101 -10.18 -10.91 -7.55
N ALA A 102 -9.18 -10.34 -8.21
CA ALA A 102 -8.57 -10.94 -9.41
C ALA A 102 -7.76 -12.20 -9.08
N PHE A 103 -7.17 -12.29 -7.89
CA PHE A 103 -6.55 -13.51 -7.38
C PHE A 103 -7.59 -14.62 -7.19
N LEU A 104 -8.69 -14.36 -6.46
CA LEU A 104 -9.74 -15.35 -6.24
C LEU A 104 -10.32 -15.90 -7.54
N LEU A 105 -10.59 -15.04 -8.51
CA LEU A 105 -11.09 -15.45 -9.84
C LEU A 105 -10.07 -16.27 -10.62
N SER A 106 -8.78 -16.08 -10.39
CA SER A 106 -7.72 -16.84 -11.07
C SER A 106 -7.64 -18.30 -10.61
N LEU A 107 -8.24 -18.63 -9.47
CA LEU A 107 -8.27 -20.01 -8.93
C LEU A 107 -9.43 -20.85 -9.51
N LEU A 108 -10.31 -20.22 -10.29
CA LEU A 108 -11.54 -20.85 -10.80
C LEU A 108 -11.47 -21.51 -12.20
N PRO A 109 -10.33 -21.67 -12.89
CA PRO A 109 -10.29 -22.45 -14.14
C PRO A 109 -10.88 -23.86 -13.99
N ASP A 110 -10.62 -24.53 -12.86
CA ASP A 110 -11.10 -25.89 -12.58
C ASP A 110 -12.44 -25.93 -11.81
N ALA A 111 -12.99 -24.76 -11.47
CA ALA A 111 -14.29 -24.62 -10.81
C ALA A 111 -15.18 -23.55 -11.48
N PRO A 112 -15.41 -23.62 -12.80
CA PRO A 112 -16.13 -22.59 -13.54
C PRO A 112 -17.58 -22.40 -13.06
N GLN A 113 -18.17 -23.41 -12.42
CA GLN A 113 -19.55 -23.38 -11.92
C GLN A 113 -19.80 -22.33 -10.83
N ILE A 114 -18.79 -21.94 -10.03
CA ILE A 114 -18.94 -20.94 -8.97
C ILE A 114 -18.50 -19.53 -9.40
N ARG A 115 -17.95 -19.37 -10.61
CA ARG A 115 -17.34 -18.11 -11.04
C ARG A 115 -18.30 -16.93 -11.00
N ALA A 116 -19.52 -17.10 -11.52
CA ALA A 116 -20.52 -16.05 -11.53
C ALA A 116 -20.93 -15.61 -10.12
N ASP A 117 -21.01 -16.56 -9.18
CA ASP A 117 -21.34 -16.27 -7.78
C ASP A 117 -20.20 -15.50 -7.10
N VAL A 118 -18.96 -15.92 -7.32
CA VAL A 118 -17.77 -15.20 -6.82
C VAL A 118 -17.72 -13.78 -7.40
N GLU A 119 -17.88 -13.60 -8.71
CA GLU A 119 -17.92 -12.27 -9.35
C GLU A 119 -19.02 -11.37 -8.76
N ALA A 120 -20.22 -11.93 -8.50
CA ALA A 120 -21.32 -11.21 -7.89
C ALA A 120 -21.04 -10.81 -6.42
N MET A 121 -20.37 -11.67 -5.65
CA MET A 121 -19.92 -11.37 -4.29
C MET A 121 -18.87 -10.25 -4.28
N LEU A 122 -17.85 -10.35 -5.13
CA LEU A 122 -16.80 -9.34 -5.25
C LEU A 122 -17.34 -7.97 -5.66
N THR A 123 -18.30 -7.92 -6.59
CA THR A 123 -18.98 -6.68 -7.00
C THR A 123 -19.72 -6.01 -5.84
N ARG A 124 -20.20 -6.80 -4.88
CA ARG A 124 -20.87 -6.32 -3.66
C ARG A 124 -19.91 -6.06 -2.49
N GLY A 125 -18.59 -6.23 -2.70
CA GLY A 125 -17.56 -6.09 -1.68
C GLY A 125 -17.50 -7.23 -0.66
N LYS A 126 -18.14 -8.37 -0.95
CA LYS A 126 -18.20 -9.56 -0.09
C LYS A 126 -16.99 -10.47 -0.27
N TYR A 127 -15.81 -9.95 0.05
CA TYR A 127 -14.54 -10.66 -0.17
C TYR A 127 -14.37 -11.87 0.75
N GLU A 128 -14.84 -11.80 2.00
CA GLU A 128 -14.76 -12.90 2.98
C GLU A 128 -15.64 -14.08 2.52
N GLU A 129 -16.87 -13.79 2.08
CA GLU A 129 -17.79 -14.82 1.58
C GLU A 129 -17.33 -15.38 0.23
N ALA A 130 -16.78 -14.54 -0.64
CA ALA A 130 -16.17 -15.01 -1.89
C ALA A 130 -15.01 -15.97 -1.60
N ALA A 131 -14.10 -15.61 -0.68
CA ALA A 131 -12.99 -16.47 -0.29
C ALA A 131 -13.48 -17.79 0.35
N GLN A 132 -14.53 -17.73 1.18
CA GLN A 132 -15.13 -18.93 1.76
C GLN A 132 -15.74 -19.86 0.70
N LEU A 133 -16.45 -19.31 -0.30
CA LEU A 133 -17.01 -20.10 -1.39
C LEU A 133 -15.91 -20.79 -2.22
N VAL A 134 -14.82 -20.07 -2.52
CA VAL A 134 -13.65 -20.64 -3.20
C VAL A 134 -13.02 -21.75 -2.34
N HIS A 135 -12.81 -21.48 -1.06
CA HIS A 135 -12.27 -22.45 -0.10
C HIS A 135 -13.10 -23.74 -0.03
N ASP A 136 -14.41 -23.63 0.08
CA ASP A 136 -15.32 -24.77 0.24
C ASP A 136 -15.44 -25.59 -1.05
N THR A 137 -15.23 -24.95 -2.21
CA THR A 137 -15.31 -25.61 -3.51
C THR A 137 -14.01 -26.30 -3.90
N LEU A 138 -12.86 -25.63 -3.74
CA LEU A 138 -11.54 -26.16 -4.12
C LEU A 138 -10.93 -27.05 -3.02
N GLY A 139 -11.37 -26.86 -1.77
CA GLY A 139 -10.80 -27.49 -0.59
C GLY A 139 -9.64 -26.70 0.01
N PRO A 140 -9.38 -26.89 1.32
CA PRO A 140 -8.40 -26.10 2.09
C PRO A 140 -6.96 -26.24 1.56
N GLY A 141 -6.58 -27.42 1.08
CA GLY A 141 -5.24 -27.70 0.58
C GLY A 141 -4.91 -26.90 -0.68
N VAL A 142 -5.84 -26.89 -1.64
CA VAL A 142 -5.66 -26.18 -2.93
C VAL A 142 -5.57 -24.67 -2.71
N LEU A 143 -6.48 -24.10 -1.92
CA LEU A 143 -6.43 -22.66 -1.66
C LEU A 143 -5.13 -22.25 -0.96
N ALA A 144 -4.68 -23.03 0.03
CA ALA A 144 -3.43 -22.73 0.73
C ALA A 144 -2.20 -22.86 -0.18
N GLU A 145 -2.17 -23.90 -1.03
CA GLU A 145 -1.11 -24.09 -2.02
C GLU A 145 -1.07 -22.92 -3.01
N GLU A 146 -2.22 -22.46 -3.52
CA GLU A 146 -2.28 -21.34 -4.45
C GLU A 146 -1.88 -19.99 -3.82
N ILE A 147 -2.23 -19.76 -2.56
CA ILE A 147 -1.75 -18.59 -1.81
C ILE A 147 -0.21 -18.61 -1.70
N ASN A 148 0.37 -19.74 -1.29
CA ASN A 148 1.81 -19.89 -1.21
C ASN A 148 2.47 -19.70 -2.59
N ASN A 149 1.95 -20.40 -3.61
CA ASN A 149 2.50 -20.39 -4.96
C ASN A 149 2.38 -19.03 -5.65
N GLN A 150 1.35 -18.22 -5.41
CA GLN A 150 1.17 -16.97 -6.14
C GLN A 150 1.55 -15.73 -5.34
N LEU A 151 1.34 -15.75 -4.02
CA LEU A 151 1.59 -14.63 -3.11
C LEU A 151 2.84 -14.84 -2.25
N GLY A 152 3.18 -16.08 -1.90
CA GLY A 152 4.39 -16.44 -1.14
C GLY A 152 5.66 -16.51 -1.97
N ARG A 153 5.56 -16.48 -3.31
CA ARG A 153 6.73 -16.31 -4.18
C ARG A 153 7.47 -15.03 -3.79
N HIS A 154 8.65 -15.19 -3.21
CA HIS A 154 9.60 -14.11 -2.96
C HIS A 154 10.11 -13.55 -4.30
N ARG A 155 9.31 -12.69 -4.92
CA ARG A 155 9.68 -11.99 -6.15
C ARG A 155 10.77 -10.99 -5.80
N PRO A 156 11.98 -11.10 -6.37
CA PRO A 156 13.09 -10.23 -6.00
C PRO A 156 12.89 -8.79 -6.47
N ASN A 157 12.07 -8.59 -7.50
CA ASN A 157 11.86 -7.27 -8.10
C ASN A 157 10.56 -6.66 -7.58
N ALA A 158 10.69 -5.60 -6.80
CA ALA A 158 9.60 -4.69 -6.47
C ALA A 158 9.62 -3.49 -7.43
N ALA A 159 8.44 -3.00 -7.78
CA ALA A 159 8.26 -1.85 -8.66
C ALA A 159 7.05 -1.01 -8.25
N GLY A 160 7.00 0.21 -8.79
CA GLY A 160 5.92 1.17 -8.53
C GLY A 160 6.12 2.00 -7.27
N PRO A 161 5.09 2.76 -6.86
CA PRO A 161 5.18 3.75 -5.77
C PRO A 161 5.50 3.13 -4.40
N VAL A 162 5.27 1.83 -4.22
CA VAL A 162 5.63 1.11 -2.99
C VAL A 162 7.11 1.25 -2.64
N CYS A 163 7.99 1.39 -3.64
CA CYS A 163 9.44 1.51 -3.45
C CYS A 163 9.86 2.82 -2.75
N LEU A 164 8.96 3.81 -2.65
CA LEU A 164 9.20 5.07 -1.92
C LEU A 164 8.95 4.94 -0.41
N LEU A 165 8.21 3.92 0.03
CA LEU A 165 7.80 3.77 1.44
C LEU A 165 8.97 3.75 2.44
N PRO A 166 10.10 3.06 2.19
CA PRO A 166 11.22 3.05 3.14
C PRO A 166 11.80 4.45 3.42
N SER A 167 11.71 5.37 2.45
CA SER A 167 12.17 6.76 2.62
C SER A 167 11.19 7.61 3.43
N LEU A 168 9.91 7.24 3.43
CA LEU A 168 8.82 7.98 4.07
C LEU A 168 8.48 7.49 5.48
N PHE A 169 8.59 6.18 5.70
CA PHE A 169 8.11 5.51 6.91
C PHE A 169 9.18 4.54 7.44
N GLN A 170 9.97 5.00 8.40
CA GLN A 170 11.10 4.23 8.97
C GLN A 170 10.75 3.49 10.26
N ASN A 171 9.52 3.60 10.75
CA ASN A 171 9.05 2.95 11.96
C ASN A 171 8.18 1.75 11.57
N GLU A 172 6.90 1.79 11.90
CA GLU A 172 5.97 0.69 11.66
C GLU A 172 5.20 0.83 10.35
N VAL A 173 4.92 -0.31 9.73
CA VAL A 173 4.04 -0.42 8.55
C VAL A 173 2.94 -1.44 8.82
N LEU A 174 1.69 -1.06 8.57
CA LEU A 174 0.53 -1.93 8.69
C LEU A 174 0.09 -2.38 7.30
N THR A 175 -0.23 -3.65 7.12
CA THR A 175 -0.69 -4.18 5.83
C THR A 175 -1.71 -5.30 5.97
N THR A 176 -2.54 -5.44 4.94
CA THR A 176 -3.43 -6.60 4.72
C THR A 176 -2.88 -7.55 3.66
N ASN A 177 -1.69 -7.28 3.12
CA ASN A 177 -1.10 -8.06 2.05
C ASN A 177 -0.44 -9.34 2.58
N PHE A 178 -0.58 -10.42 1.81
CA PHE A 178 0.13 -11.68 2.05
C PHE A 178 1.50 -11.72 1.40
N ASP A 179 1.69 -10.96 0.31
CA ASP A 179 2.96 -10.89 -0.40
C ASP A 179 4.08 -10.30 0.45
N TYR A 180 5.32 -10.49 0.00
CA TYR A 180 6.52 -10.03 0.71
C TYR A 180 7.10 -8.74 0.12
N VAL A 181 6.37 -7.96 -0.69
CA VAL A 181 6.90 -6.76 -1.36
C VAL A 181 7.49 -5.77 -0.34
N LEU A 182 6.75 -5.51 0.74
CA LEU A 182 7.22 -4.64 1.84
C LEU A 182 8.51 -5.15 2.47
N THR A 183 8.60 -6.45 2.76
CA THR A 183 9.81 -7.07 3.31
C THR A 183 11.01 -6.84 2.39
N HIS A 184 10.86 -7.06 1.08
CA HIS A 184 11.96 -6.92 0.11
C HIS A 184 12.40 -5.48 -0.06
N ILE A 185 11.49 -4.51 -0.18
CA ILE A 185 11.89 -3.10 -0.41
C ILE A 185 12.58 -2.49 0.81
N TYR A 186 12.15 -2.86 2.03
CA TYR A 186 12.78 -2.36 3.26
C TYR A 186 14.17 -2.99 3.45
N HIS A 187 14.30 -4.29 3.16
CA HIS A 187 15.60 -4.95 3.13
C HIS A 187 16.53 -4.35 2.06
N GLY A 188 16.03 -4.12 0.84
CA GLY A 188 16.79 -3.50 -0.25
C GLY A 188 17.22 -2.07 0.03
N ALA A 189 16.44 -1.33 0.83
CA ALA A 189 16.78 -0.01 1.35
C ALA A 189 17.75 -0.03 2.56
N ALA A 190 18.28 -1.21 2.92
CA ALA A 190 19.14 -1.43 4.08
C ALA A 190 18.52 -1.03 5.43
N ILE A 191 17.18 -1.07 5.51
CA ILE A 191 16.40 -0.86 6.73
C ILE A 191 15.39 -2.00 6.89
N PRO A 192 15.85 -3.25 7.12
CA PRO A 192 14.94 -4.36 7.32
C PRO A 192 14.16 -4.20 8.64
N PHE A 193 12.88 -4.57 8.63
CA PHE A 193 12.06 -4.59 9.83
C PHE A 193 12.70 -5.45 10.93
N SER A 194 12.76 -4.94 12.15
CA SER A 194 13.29 -5.66 13.30
C SER A 194 12.39 -6.81 13.73
N ASN A 195 11.07 -6.64 13.59
CA ASN A 195 10.08 -7.66 13.91
C ASN A 195 8.93 -7.67 12.91
N GLU A 196 8.31 -8.84 12.76
CA GLU A 196 7.12 -9.05 11.95
C GLU A 196 6.04 -9.76 12.77
N PHE A 197 4.86 -9.14 12.84
CA PHE A 197 3.72 -9.63 13.61
C PHE A 197 2.56 -9.96 12.67
N CYS A 198 2.08 -11.19 12.76
CA CYS A 198 1.04 -11.73 11.89
C CYS A 198 -0.18 -12.17 12.70
N GLY A 199 -1.38 -11.84 12.24
CA GLY A 199 -2.64 -12.38 12.77
C GLY A 199 -2.75 -12.22 14.29
N GLN A 200 -2.87 -13.32 15.03
CA GLN A 200 -3.05 -13.28 16.48
C GLN A 200 -1.85 -12.69 17.26
N ARG A 201 -0.63 -12.76 16.70
CA ARG A 201 0.58 -12.18 17.32
C ARG A 201 0.58 -10.65 17.33
N LEU A 202 -0.32 -10.00 16.58
CA LEU A 202 -0.47 -8.53 16.61
C LEU A 202 -0.80 -7.97 18.00
N ARG A 203 -1.33 -8.79 18.91
CA ARG A 203 -1.57 -8.40 20.31
C ARG A 203 -0.28 -8.05 21.05
N GLU A 204 0.82 -8.70 20.68
CA GLU A 204 2.14 -8.49 21.29
C GLU A 204 2.84 -7.26 20.70
N ALA A 205 2.46 -6.86 19.49
CA ALA A 205 3.10 -5.77 18.75
C ALA A 205 3.05 -4.45 19.55
N ARG A 206 1.96 -4.12 20.23
CA ARG A 206 1.85 -2.87 21.00
C ARG A 206 2.97 -2.68 22.02
N GLN A 207 3.36 -3.75 22.73
CA GLN A 207 4.42 -3.66 23.75
C GLN A 207 5.80 -3.50 23.09
N ARG A 208 5.97 -4.08 21.91
CA ARG A 208 7.23 -4.06 21.15
C ARG A 208 7.45 -2.73 20.43
N LEU A 209 6.39 -2.14 19.86
CA LEU A 209 6.45 -0.85 19.16
C LEU A 209 6.99 0.29 20.04
N GLY A 210 6.79 0.24 21.36
CA GLY A 210 7.36 1.25 22.27
C GLY A 210 8.88 1.16 22.44
N ASN A 211 9.49 -0.01 22.20
CA ASN A 211 10.92 -0.26 22.37
C ASN A 211 11.67 -0.37 21.03
N ASP A 212 11.01 -0.96 20.04
CA ASP A 212 11.55 -1.25 18.71
C ASP A 212 10.43 -1.01 17.68
N PRO A 213 10.21 0.27 17.30
CA PRO A 213 9.06 0.67 16.48
C PRO A 213 9.19 0.18 15.04
N HIS A 214 10.37 -0.28 14.60
CA HIS A 214 10.59 -0.68 13.22
C HIS A 214 10.03 -2.08 12.93
N CYS A 215 8.70 -2.17 12.78
CA CYS A 215 7.98 -3.43 12.67
C CYS A 215 7.03 -3.48 11.46
N LEU A 216 6.92 -4.65 10.84
CA LEU A 216 5.88 -4.97 9.86
C LEU A 216 4.70 -5.65 10.57
N LEU A 217 3.50 -5.10 10.43
CA LEU A 217 2.27 -5.60 11.02
C LEU A 217 1.34 -6.12 9.92
N ARG A 218 1.07 -7.43 9.91
CA ARG A 218 0.21 -8.09 8.93
C ARG A 218 -1.11 -8.51 9.55
N LEU A 219 -2.18 -7.81 9.18
CA LEU A 219 -3.53 -8.10 9.68
C LEU A 219 -4.01 -9.49 9.25
N HIS A 220 -3.75 -9.86 8.01
CA HIS A 220 -4.27 -11.11 7.43
C HIS A 220 -3.30 -12.28 7.53
N GLY A 221 -2.10 -12.05 8.07
CA GLY A 221 -1.04 -13.06 8.11
C GLY A 221 -0.13 -13.01 6.89
N GLU A 222 0.60 -14.08 6.65
CA GLU A 222 1.60 -14.20 5.58
C GLU A 222 1.31 -15.40 4.68
N ALA A 223 1.81 -15.38 3.45
CA ALA A 223 1.46 -16.39 2.45
C ALA A 223 2.03 -17.78 2.76
N ASP A 224 3.17 -17.85 3.45
CA ASP A 224 3.89 -19.12 3.68
C ASP A 224 3.44 -19.87 4.93
N ALA A 225 2.66 -19.22 5.79
CA ALA A 225 2.13 -19.81 7.01
C ALA A 225 0.60 -19.94 6.92
N GLN A 226 0.10 -21.17 7.06
CA GLN A 226 -1.34 -21.37 7.28
C GLN A 226 -1.76 -20.90 8.68
N ASP A 227 -0.85 -21.00 9.65
CA ASP A 227 -1.09 -20.52 11.01
C ASP A 227 -1.10 -18.99 11.05
N GLY A 228 -2.13 -18.42 11.68
CA GLY A 228 -2.34 -16.97 11.74
C GLY A 228 -2.87 -16.33 10.46
N ARG A 229 -3.22 -17.11 9.42
CA ARG A 229 -3.92 -16.61 8.23
C ARG A 229 -5.35 -16.18 8.59
N VAL A 230 -5.77 -15.03 8.08
CA VAL A 230 -7.12 -14.48 8.22
C VAL A 230 -7.63 -14.06 6.86
N LEU A 231 -8.38 -14.96 6.22
CA LEU A 231 -8.81 -14.77 4.83
C LEU A 231 -10.27 -15.15 4.58
N THR A 232 -10.65 -16.37 4.95
CA THR A 232 -12.04 -16.84 4.77
C THR A 232 -12.92 -16.34 5.91
N GLN A 233 -14.24 -16.32 5.71
CA GLN A 233 -15.17 -15.94 6.78
C GLN A 233 -14.95 -16.76 8.06
N ALA A 234 -14.74 -18.08 7.93
CA ALA A 234 -14.45 -18.95 9.06
C ALA A 234 -13.11 -18.59 9.76
N GLU A 235 -12.08 -18.24 8.99
CA GLU A 235 -10.79 -17.82 9.55
C GLU A 235 -10.90 -16.46 10.27
N TYR A 236 -11.66 -15.52 9.73
CA TYR A 236 -11.96 -14.26 10.40
C TYR A 236 -12.70 -14.47 11.72
N ASP A 237 -13.72 -15.34 11.74
CA ASP A 237 -14.47 -15.67 12.95
C ASP A 237 -13.60 -16.42 13.97
N ALA A 238 -12.65 -17.25 13.50
CA ALA A 238 -11.66 -17.91 14.34
C ALA A 238 -10.61 -16.94 14.91
N ALA A 239 -10.19 -15.93 14.13
CA ALA A 239 -9.17 -14.98 14.54
C ALA A 239 -9.70 -13.90 15.50
N TYR A 240 -10.94 -13.48 15.31
CA TYR A 240 -11.58 -12.39 16.07
C TYR A 240 -12.76 -12.89 16.92
N ASN A 241 -12.49 -13.87 17.79
CA ASN A 241 -13.45 -14.37 18.79
C ASN A 241 -12.93 -14.19 20.23
N GLY A 242 -13.75 -14.61 21.21
CA GLY A 242 -13.30 -14.76 22.60
C GLY A 242 -12.86 -13.45 23.26
N GLY A 243 -13.42 -12.31 22.85
CA GLY A 243 -13.07 -10.98 23.37
C GLY A 243 -11.93 -10.28 22.61
N VAL A 244 -11.36 -10.92 21.60
CA VAL A 244 -10.37 -10.29 20.73
C VAL A 244 -11.05 -9.82 19.47
N THR A 245 -10.99 -8.53 19.25
CA THR A 245 -11.60 -7.89 18.09
C THR A 245 -10.53 -7.15 17.29
N LEU A 246 -10.73 -7.06 15.99
CA LEU A 246 -9.91 -6.20 15.13
C LEU A 246 -9.96 -4.75 15.63
N THR A 247 -11.11 -4.29 16.13
CA THR A 247 -11.29 -3.02 16.85
C THR A 247 -10.30 -2.85 18.00
N GLY A 248 -10.17 -3.84 18.88
CA GLY A 248 -9.25 -3.77 20.01
C GLY A 248 -7.78 -3.77 19.58
N ILE A 249 -7.44 -4.58 18.57
CA ILE A 249 -6.08 -4.63 18.01
C ILE A 249 -5.72 -3.29 17.34
N LEU A 250 -6.55 -2.80 16.42
CA LEU A 250 -6.33 -1.54 15.71
C LEU A 250 -6.33 -0.36 16.68
N GLY A 251 -7.26 -0.28 17.63
CA GLY A 251 -7.29 0.79 18.63
C GLY A 251 -6.02 0.80 19.49
N ALA A 252 -5.51 -0.37 19.87
CA ALA A 252 -4.27 -0.52 20.63
C ALA A 252 -3.01 -0.15 19.81
N LEU A 253 -2.98 -0.46 18.51
CA LEU A 253 -1.86 -0.18 17.61
C LEU A 253 -1.80 1.28 17.17
N ILE A 254 -2.94 1.82 16.77
CA ILE A 254 -3.06 3.16 16.19
C ILE A 254 -2.94 4.22 17.29
N GLY A 255 -3.57 4.00 18.45
CA GLY A 255 -3.63 4.99 19.52
C GLY A 255 -4.24 6.29 19.02
N THR A 256 -3.49 7.39 19.10
CA THR A 256 -3.90 8.72 18.64
C THR A 256 -3.38 9.09 17.23
N ARG A 257 -2.67 8.17 16.58
CA ARG A 257 -2.04 8.39 15.26
C ARG A 257 -3.04 8.21 14.15
N SER A 258 -2.85 8.91 13.04
CA SER A 258 -3.70 8.75 11.87
C SER A 258 -3.19 7.64 10.96
N LEU A 259 -4.07 6.75 10.53
CA LEU A 259 -3.77 5.87 9.40
C LEU A 259 -3.70 6.66 8.09
N LEU A 260 -2.74 6.30 7.23
CA LEU A 260 -2.73 6.68 5.81
C LEU A 260 -2.89 5.42 4.95
N PHE A 261 -4.06 5.25 4.35
CA PHE A 261 -4.38 4.13 3.47
C PHE A 261 -3.85 4.37 2.05
N MET A 262 -3.11 3.39 1.54
CA MET A 262 -2.54 3.37 0.19
C MET A 262 -2.77 2.00 -0.45
N GLY A 263 -3.26 1.97 -1.70
CA GLY A 263 -3.60 0.72 -2.39
C GLY A 263 -4.68 -0.11 -1.71
N SER A 264 -5.48 0.49 -0.81
CA SER A 264 -6.63 -0.13 -0.17
C SER A 264 -7.92 0.43 -0.75
N SER A 265 -8.78 -0.44 -1.27
CA SER A 265 -10.07 -0.02 -1.82
C SER A 265 -11.05 0.45 -0.75
N LEU A 266 -10.78 0.19 0.54
CA LEU A 266 -11.62 0.62 1.68
C LEU A 266 -13.11 0.36 1.41
N GLN A 267 -13.46 -0.90 1.18
CA GLN A 267 -14.86 -1.31 1.04
C GLN A 267 -15.45 -1.60 2.43
N SER A 268 -16.70 -2.05 2.48
CA SER A 268 -17.30 -2.49 3.75
C SER A 268 -16.69 -3.83 4.14
N ASP A 269 -15.56 -3.76 4.84
CA ASP A 269 -14.85 -4.90 5.42
C ASP A 269 -14.70 -4.74 6.94
N ARG A 270 -14.17 -5.76 7.62
CA ARG A 270 -13.96 -5.71 9.07
C ARG A 270 -13.00 -4.60 9.51
N THR A 271 -12.05 -4.18 8.68
CA THR A 271 -11.14 -3.07 9.00
C THR A 271 -11.92 -1.75 9.07
N TYR A 272 -12.79 -1.52 8.09
CA TYR A 272 -13.69 -0.36 8.08
C TYR A 272 -14.65 -0.39 9.28
N SER A 273 -15.31 -1.52 9.55
CA SER A 273 -16.19 -1.67 10.71
C SER A 273 -15.46 -1.43 12.03
N ALA A 274 -14.23 -1.94 12.17
CA ALA A 274 -13.41 -1.72 13.34
C ALA A 274 -13.06 -0.23 13.55
N LEU A 275 -12.83 0.53 12.48
CA LEU A 275 -12.59 1.97 12.57
C LEU A 275 -13.86 2.75 12.93
N CYS A 276 -15.04 2.35 12.42
CA CYS A 276 -16.32 2.91 12.86
C CYS A 276 -16.50 2.73 14.37
N ASP A 277 -16.21 1.53 14.89
CA ASP A 277 -16.28 1.25 16.32
C ASP A 277 -15.27 2.08 17.13
N ILE A 278 -14.02 2.19 16.66
CA ILE A 278 -12.99 3.02 17.31
C ILE A 278 -13.42 4.49 17.35
N ARG A 279 -13.97 5.01 16.26
CA ARG A 279 -14.50 6.37 16.20
C ARG A 279 -15.64 6.56 17.19
N ALA A 280 -16.58 5.64 17.26
CA ALA A 280 -17.70 5.68 18.20
C ALA A 280 -17.22 5.65 19.67
N GLN A 281 -16.18 4.87 19.97
CA GLN A 281 -15.54 4.82 21.29
C GLN A 281 -14.79 6.11 21.67
N ASN A 282 -14.36 6.90 20.68
CA ASN A 282 -13.59 8.14 20.86
C ASN A 282 -14.39 9.37 20.37
N ALA A 283 -15.71 9.39 20.59
CA ALA A 283 -16.60 10.41 20.03
C ALA A 283 -16.22 11.86 20.38
N ASP A 284 -15.62 12.10 21.54
CA ASP A 284 -15.19 13.44 21.98
C ASP A 284 -13.93 13.95 21.26
N ALA A 285 -13.10 13.05 20.73
CA ALA A 285 -11.85 13.37 20.07
C ALA A 285 -11.49 12.31 19.00
N PRO A 286 -12.29 12.19 17.92
CA PRO A 286 -12.07 11.16 16.92
C PRO A 286 -10.76 11.39 16.17
N VAL A 287 -10.04 10.30 15.93
CA VAL A 287 -8.77 10.35 15.20
C VAL A 287 -9.06 10.37 13.71
N ARG A 288 -8.73 11.49 13.05
CA ARG A 288 -8.85 11.57 11.59
C ARG A 288 -7.86 10.64 10.90
N HIS A 289 -8.30 9.91 9.89
CA HIS A 289 -7.49 9.08 9.01
C HIS A 289 -7.51 9.64 7.58
N TYR A 290 -6.57 9.20 6.75
CA TYR A 290 -6.42 9.67 5.37
C TYR A 290 -6.33 8.48 4.42
N ALA A 291 -6.76 8.66 3.18
CA ALA A 291 -6.65 7.63 2.15
C ALA A 291 -6.34 8.25 0.80
N PHE A 292 -5.34 7.74 0.09
CA PHE A 292 -5.14 8.06 -1.32
C PHE A 292 -6.07 7.18 -2.14
N LEU A 293 -7.07 7.79 -2.78
CA LEU A 293 -8.11 7.08 -3.53
C LEU A 293 -8.31 7.72 -4.90
N PRO A 294 -8.65 6.94 -5.93
CA PRO A 294 -9.10 7.52 -7.19
C PRO A 294 -10.39 8.31 -6.96
N CYS A 295 -10.54 9.43 -7.67
CA CYS A 295 -11.73 10.26 -7.60
C CYS A 295 -12.92 9.46 -8.17
N PRO A 296 -13.98 9.22 -7.37
CA PRO A 296 -15.19 8.58 -7.88
C PRO A 296 -15.84 9.45 -8.95
N VAL A 297 -16.63 8.84 -9.82
CA VAL A 297 -17.54 9.59 -10.69
C VAL A 297 -18.42 10.52 -9.85
N GLU A 298 -18.76 11.70 -10.39
CA GLU A 298 -19.36 12.80 -9.61
C GLU A 298 -20.58 12.38 -8.79
N ASN A 299 -21.46 11.55 -9.39
CA ASN A 299 -22.67 11.05 -8.74
C ASN A 299 -22.39 10.17 -7.49
N ASP A 300 -21.23 9.51 -7.44
CA ASP A 300 -20.86 8.60 -6.35
C ASP A 300 -19.97 9.27 -5.31
N ARG A 301 -19.37 10.43 -5.62
CA ARG A 301 -18.37 11.09 -4.77
C ARG A 301 -18.92 11.47 -3.38
N ALA A 302 -20.16 11.98 -3.32
CA ALA A 302 -20.80 12.37 -2.07
C ALA A 302 -21.12 11.14 -1.20
N ALA A 303 -21.69 10.09 -1.78
CA ALA A 303 -22.00 8.84 -1.10
C ALA A 303 -20.72 8.16 -0.59
N ARG A 304 -19.67 8.13 -1.43
CA ARG A 304 -18.37 7.57 -1.05
C ARG A 304 -17.72 8.33 0.10
N ARG A 305 -17.79 9.67 0.08
CA ARG A 305 -17.29 10.51 1.18
C ARG A 305 -18.08 10.28 2.46
N ALA A 306 -19.40 10.18 2.39
CA ALA A 306 -20.25 9.93 3.55
C ALA A 306 -19.93 8.56 4.19
N PHE A 307 -19.82 7.51 3.37
CA PHE A 307 -19.39 6.18 3.80
C PHE A 307 -18.05 6.23 4.54
N LEU A 308 -17.01 6.83 3.95
CA LEU A 308 -15.69 6.91 4.59
C LEU A 308 -15.68 7.75 5.88
N ALA A 309 -16.52 8.79 5.96
CA ALA A 309 -16.64 9.63 7.14
C ALA A 309 -17.21 8.88 8.36
N GLU A 310 -17.95 7.78 8.17
CA GLU A 310 -18.41 6.95 9.28
C GLU A 310 -17.26 6.32 10.07
N ALA A 311 -16.11 6.13 9.42
CA ALA A 311 -14.85 5.63 9.99
C ALA A 311 -13.80 6.74 10.22
N GLU A 312 -14.19 8.01 10.13
CA GLU A 312 -13.32 9.18 10.19
C GLU A 312 -12.16 9.16 9.16
N ILE A 313 -12.38 8.50 8.02
CA ILE A 313 -11.45 8.46 6.90
C ILE A 313 -11.73 9.61 5.94
N HIS A 314 -10.74 10.45 5.72
CA HIS A 314 -10.82 11.58 4.82
C HIS A 314 -10.02 11.31 3.54
N PRO A 315 -10.69 11.06 2.40
CA PRO A 315 -10.01 10.71 1.15
C PRO A 315 -9.27 11.91 0.56
N ILE A 316 -8.12 11.66 -0.04
CA ILE A 316 -7.35 12.60 -0.87
C ILE A 316 -7.42 12.02 -2.27
N TYR A 317 -8.22 12.67 -3.12
CA TYR A 317 -8.58 12.14 -4.41
C TYR A 317 -7.55 12.48 -5.48
N TYR A 318 -7.23 11.51 -6.32
CA TYR A 318 -6.41 11.65 -7.51
C TYR A 318 -7.17 11.09 -8.75
N PRO A 319 -6.82 11.46 -9.98
CA PRO A 319 -7.50 10.95 -11.19
C PRO A 319 -7.37 9.41 -11.37
N ALA A 320 -8.35 8.76 -12.00
CA ALA A 320 -8.46 7.29 -11.99
C ALA A 320 -7.71 6.58 -13.13
N ASP A 321 -7.02 7.31 -13.99
CA ASP A 321 -6.38 6.82 -15.22
C ASP A 321 -4.98 6.25 -15.03
N ASP A 322 -4.21 6.77 -14.06
CA ASP A 322 -2.86 6.27 -13.74
C ASP A 322 -2.58 6.23 -12.22
N HIS A 323 -3.08 5.17 -11.56
CA HIS A 323 -2.95 5.02 -10.12
C HIS A 323 -1.50 5.10 -9.61
N ASP A 324 -0.56 4.49 -10.34
CA ASP A 324 0.83 4.40 -9.88
C ASP A 324 1.51 5.76 -9.95
N GLN A 325 1.34 6.49 -11.06
CA GLN A 325 1.91 7.83 -11.22
C GLN A 325 1.36 8.82 -10.19
N TYR A 326 0.05 8.83 -9.93
CA TYR A 326 -0.52 9.76 -8.96
C TYR A 326 -0.14 9.45 -7.52
N ILE A 327 -0.09 8.17 -7.14
CA ILE A 327 0.38 7.79 -5.80
C ILE A 327 1.86 8.14 -5.65
N GLU A 328 2.66 7.90 -6.68
CA GLU A 328 4.06 8.28 -6.70
C GLU A 328 4.25 9.79 -6.49
N ASP A 329 3.54 10.63 -7.24
CA ASP A 329 3.62 12.08 -7.10
C ASP A 329 3.23 12.54 -5.68
N LEU A 330 2.18 11.96 -5.10
CA LEU A 330 1.76 12.22 -3.72
C LEU A 330 2.85 11.84 -2.71
N LEU A 331 3.50 10.70 -2.90
CA LEU A 331 4.56 10.22 -2.00
C LEU A 331 5.85 11.04 -2.13
N ILE A 332 6.27 11.39 -3.35
CA ILE A 332 7.40 12.28 -3.60
C ILE A 332 7.14 13.64 -2.95
N THR A 333 5.96 14.21 -3.17
CA THR A 333 5.57 15.49 -2.57
C THR A 333 5.57 15.40 -1.03
N LEU A 334 5.02 14.34 -0.45
CA LEU A 334 5.00 14.12 1.01
C LEU A 334 6.40 13.88 1.61
N MET A 335 7.33 13.33 0.82
CA MET A 335 8.72 13.13 1.21
C MET A 335 9.42 14.48 1.39
N GLU A 336 9.20 15.40 0.45
CA GLU A 336 9.82 16.72 0.36
C GLU A 336 9.05 17.83 1.10
N GLY A 337 8.41 17.45 2.21
CA GLY A 337 7.75 18.39 3.12
C GLY A 337 6.39 18.91 2.65
N GLY A 338 5.80 18.32 1.60
CA GLY A 338 4.47 18.66 1.10
C GLY A 338 4.45 19.79 0.08
N LEU A 339 3.29 20.44 -0.02
CA LEU A 339 3.07 21.63 -0.83
C LEU A 339 3.18 22.87 0.06
N ASP A 340 3.78 23.93 -0.47
CA ASP A 340 3.82 25.24 0.19
C ASP A 340 2.40 25.87 0.24
N ASP A 341 2.23 26.84 1.14
CA ASP A 341 0.94 27.52 1.42
C ASP A 341 0.48 28.48 0.32
#